data_AF-A0A526YN61-F1
#
_entry.id   AF-A0A526YN61-F1
#
_cell.length_a   1.000
_cell.length_b   1.000
_cell.length_c   1.000
_cell.angle_alpha   90.00
_cell.angle_beta   90.00
_cell.angle_gamma   90.00
#
_symmetry.space_group_name_H-M   'P 1'
#
loop_
_entity.id
_entity.type
_entity.pdbx_description
1 polymer ?
#
loop_
_entity_poly.entity_id
_entity_poly.type
_entity_poly.pdbx_seq_one_letter_code
_entity_poly.pdbx_strand_id
1 'polypeptide(L)'
;VEEQISSDGTRKWLFRFPPRGAGRPVEIETVYIPEEGRGTLCISSQVGCTLTCSFCHTGTQKLVRNLTAEEILAQLLTARDRLGDFPDRDTPDGAVVPAEGRKVSNIVMMGMGEPLYNFEAVKK
;
A
#
# COMPACT_ATOMS: atom_id res chain seq x y z
N VAL A 1 11.87 2.73 1.00
CA VAL A 1 10.68 2.32 1.76
C VAL A 1 11.15 1.87 3.12
N GLU A 2 10.51 2.36 4.18
CA GLU A 2 10.74 1.91 5.56
C GLU A 2 9.71 0.82 5.89
N GLU A 3 10.11 -0.24 6.59
CA GLU A 3 9.28 -1.42 6.86
C GLU A 3 9.15 -1.65 8.37
N GLN A 4 7.93 -1.98 8.80
CA GLN A 4 7.61 -2.41 10.15
C GLN A 4 6.86 -3.74 10.06
N ILE A 5 7.28 -4.73 10.86
CA ILE A 5 6.67 -6.06 10.91
C ILE A 5 6.07 -6.25 12.30
N SER A 6 4.77 -6.50 12.35
CA SER A 6 4.02 -6.84 13.55
C SER A 6 4.25 -8.31 13.94
N SER A 7 4.01 -8.65 15.21
CA SER A 7 4.09 -10.03 15.70
C SER A 7 3.08 -10.98 15.07
N ASP A 8 1.97 -10.45 14.55
CA ASP A 8 0.95 -11.22 13.82
C ASP A 8 1.30 -11.43 12.34
N GLY A 9 2.47 -10.94 11.90
CA GLY A 9 2.92 -11.04 10.52
C GLY A 9 2.51 -9.87 9.63
N THR A 10 1.65 -8.96 10.11
CA THR A 10 1.27 -7.75 9.38
C THR A 10 2.51 -6.93 9.06
N ARG A 11 2.64 -6.50 7.81
CA ARG A 11 3.75 -5.65 7.35
C ARG A 11 3.22 -4.30 6.95
N LYS A 12 3.82 -3.25 7.47
CA LYS A 12 3.52 -1.87 7.13
C LYS A 12 4.73 -1.25 6.44
N TRP A 13 4.51 -0.71 5.25
CA TRP A 13 5.51 -0.01 4.47
C TRP A 13 5.19 1.47 4.37
N LEU A 14 6.18 2.31 4.71
CA LEU A 14 6.13 3.75 4.47
C LEU A 14 6.88 4.06 3.18
N PHE A 15 6.13 4.50 2.17
CA PHE A 15 6.65 4.96 0.89
C PHE A 15 6.98 6.44 0.99
N ARG A 16 8.10 6.83 0.38
CA ARG A 16 8.49 8.23 0.19
C ARG A 16 8.60 8.46 -1.31
N PHE A 17 7.67 9.24 -1.86
CA PHE A 17 7.67 9.61 -3.27
C PHE A 17 8.31 10.99 -3.47
N PRO A 18 9.07 11.17 -4.56
CA PRO A 18 9.67 12.46 -4.86
C PRO A 18 8.60 13.54 -5.09
N PRO A 19 8.99 14.82 -4.99
CA PRO A 19 8.10 15.91 -5.37
C PRO A 19 7.72 15.79 -6.84
N ARG A 20 6.46 16.16 -7.17
CA ARG A 20 6.02 16.39 -8.55
C ARG A 20 5.75 17.87 -8.75
N GLY A 21 6.37 18.48 -9.75
CA GLY A 21 6.34 19.94 -9.95
C GLY A 21 7.04 20.70 -8.82
N ALA A 22 6.50 21.85 -8.42
CA ALA A 22 7.02 22.66 -7.30
C ALA A 22 6.64 22.12 -5.89
N GLY A 23 6.22 20.86 -5.80
CA GLY A 23 5.79 20.24 -4.55
C GLY A 23 6.95 19.82 -3.64
N ARG A 24 6.60 19.29 -2.46
CA ARG A 24 7.52 18.60 -1.55
C ARG A 24 7.42 17.08 -1.71
N PRO A 25 8.43 16.29 -1.28
CA PRO A 25 8.26 14.85 -1.13
C PRO A 25 7.03 14.51 -0.29
N VAL A 26 6.40 13.39 -0.60
CA VAL A 26 5.18 12.94 0.08
C VAL A 26 5.35 11.51 0.56
N GLU A 27 4.61 11.17 1.61
CA GLU A 27 4.63 9.84 2.19
C GLU A 27 3.25 9.21 2.15
N ILE A 28 3.20 7.90 1.88
CA ILE A 28 1.98 7.10 2.00
C ILE A 28 2.30 5.76 2.65
N GLU A 29 1.26 5.11 3.13
CA GLU A 29 1.34 3.81 3.78
C GLU A 29 0.75 2.72 2.89
N THR A 30 1.35 1.54 2.94
CA THR A 30 0.81 0.31 2.35
C THR A 30 0.91 -0.77 3.41
N VAL A 31 -0.15 -1.57 3.58
CA VAL A 31 -0.21 -2.59 4.62
C VAL A 31 -0.50 -3.94 3.99
N TYR A 32 0.32 -4.93 4.29
CA TYR A 32 0.06 -6.33 4.00
C TYR A 32 -0.42 -7.05 5.26
N ILE A 33 -1.53 -7.75 5.13
CA ILE A 33 -2.21 -8.47 6.21
C ILE A 33 -2.26 -9.95 5.82
N PRO A 34 -1.41 -10.80 6.43
CA PRO A 34 -1.48 -12.23 6.21
C PRO A 34 -2.63 -12.85 7.01
N GLU A 35 -3.31 -13.82 6.40
CA GLU A 35 -4.31 -14.65 7.03
C GLU A 35 -4.15 -16.11 6.56
N GLU A 36 -4.89 -17.04 7.17
CA GLU A 36 -4.89 -18.43 6.73
C GLU A 36 -5.38 -18.53 5.28
N GLY A 37 -4.49 -18.94 4.37
CA GLY A 37 -4.77 -19.13 2.96
C GLY A 37 -4.90 -17.86 2.11
N ARG A 38 -4.77 -16.65 2.68
CA ARG A 38 -4.79 -15.40 1.89
C ARG A 38 -3.85 -14.34 2.43
N GLY A 39 -3.38 -13.46 1.54
CA GLY A 39 -2.68 -12.25 1.92
C GLY A 39 -3.32 -11.04 1.26
N THR A 40 -3.79 -10.12 2.10
CA THR A 40 -4.48 -8.91 1.66
C THR A 40 -3.51 -7.74 1.63
N LEU A 41 -3.44 -7.03 0.51
CA LEU A 41 -2.68 -5.81 0.36
C LEU A 41 -3.60 -4.59 0.34
N CYS A 42 -3.42 -3.72 1.32
CA CYS A 42 -4.11 -2.45 1.45
C CYS A 42 -3.28 -1.34 0.77
N ILE A 43 -3.84 -0.76 -0.29
CA ILE A 43 -3.17 0.21 -1.16
C ILE A 43 -3.76 1.62 -0.96
N SER A 44 -2.87 2.61 -0.89
CA SER A 44 -3.22 4.04 -0.87
C SER A 44 -3.47 4.57 -2.28
N SER A 45 -4.38 5.52 -2.42
CA SER A 45 -4.74 6.18 -3.69
C SER A 45 -4.39 7.68 -3.71
N GLN A 46 -4.25 8.34 -2.55
CA GLN A 46 -3.93 9.76 -2.44
C GLN A 46 -3.01 10.02 -1.25
N VAL A 47 -2.42 11.21 -1.19
CA VAL A 47 -1.70 11.73 -0.03
C VAL A 47 -2.63 12.68 0.74
N GLY A 48 -3.12 12.25 1.90
CA GLY A 48 -4.22 12.91 2.60
C GLY A 48 -5.59 12.62 1.98
N CYS A 49 -6.67 13.19 2.52
CA CYS A 49 -8.03 12.96 2.01
C CYS A 49 -8.93 14.18 2.25
N THR A 50 -9.81 14.52 1.29
CA THR A 50 -10.73 15.67 1.39
C THR A 50 -12.05 15.36 2.10
N LEU A 51 -12.35 14.09 2.38
CA LEU A 51 -13.66 13.72 2.93
C LEU A 51 -13.83 14.08 4.41
N THR A 52 -12.74 14.38 5.12
CA THR A 52 -12.78 14.84 6.53
C THR A 52 -13.56 13.93 7.48
N CYS A 53 -13.58 12.62 7.21
CA CYS A 53 -14.24 11.64 8.07
C CYS A 53 -13.64 11.71 9.50
N SER A 54 -14.47 11.97 10.50
CA SER A 54 -14.04 12.29 11.88
C SER A 54 -13.28 11.17 12.59
N PHE A 55 -13.47 9.92 12.16
CA PHE A 55 -12.82 8.74 12.73
C PHE A 55 -11.54 8.33 11.99
N CYS A 56 -11.23 8.96 10.85
CA CYS A 56 -10.11 8.57 10.00
C CYS A 56 -8.91 9.49 10.22
N HIS A 57 -7.75 8.94 10.58
CA HIS A 57 -6.53 9.74 10.75
C HIS A 57 -6.17 10.49 9.44
N THR A 58 -6.24 9.84 8.28
CA THR A 58 -6.02 10.47 6.97
C THR A 58 -7.03 11.58 6.69
N GLY A 59 -8.25 11.48 7.23
CA GLY A 59 -9.29 12.53 7.14
C GLY A 59 -8.94 13.80 7.92
N THR A 60 -8.04 13.73 8.90
CA THR A 60 -7.52 14.92 9.61
C THR A 60 -6.42 15.65 8.83
N GLN A 61 -5.86 15.00 7.79
CA GLN A 61 -4.79 15.54 6.97
C GLN A 61 -5.35 16.23 5.73
N LYS A 62 -4.81 17.40 5.38
CA LYS A 62 -5.16 18.07 4.12
C LYS A 62 -4.76 17.19 2.93
N LEU A 63 -5.61 17.11 1.92
CA LEU A 63 -5.23 16.52 0.64
C LEU A 63 -4.05 17.31 0.06
N VAL A 64 -2.97 16.60 -0.26
CA VAL A 64 -1.77 17.16 -0.90
C VAL A 64 -1.84 16.93 -2.40
N ARG A 65 -2.03 15.67 -2.84
CA ARG A 65 -2.20 15.30 -4.24
C ARG A 65 -2.72 13.87 -4.41
N ASN A 66 -3.20 13.59 -5.61
CA ASN A 66 -3.44 12.23 -6.10
C ASN A 66 -2.12 11.50 -6.33
N LEU A 67 -2.13 10.18 -6.08
CA LEU A 67 -1.06 9.30 -6.55
C LEU A 67 -1.25 9.02 -8.04
N THR A 68 -0.14 8.86 -8.73
CA THR A 68 -0.13 8.40 -10.12
C THR A 68 -0.26 6.89 -10.19
N ALA A 69 -0.63 6.35 -11.36
CA ALA A 69 -0.77 4.91 -11.54
C ALA A 69 0.52 4.15 -11.21
N GLU A 70 1.69 4.70 -11.55
CA GLU A 70 2.99 4.12 -11.19
C GLU A 70 3.25 4.13 -9.68
N GLU A 71 2.81 5.17 -8.95
CA GLU A 71 2.93 5.24 -7.48
C GLU A 71 1.95 4.29 -6.77
N ILE A 72 0.78 4.05 -7.36
CA ILE A 72 -0.17 3.03 -6.90
C ILE A 72 0.41 1.64 -7.16
N LEU A 73 0.87 1.37 -8.38
CA LEU A 73 1.47 0.09 -8.78
C LEU A 73 2.75 -0.23 -7.99
N ALA A 74 3.57 0.78 -7.67
CA ALA A 74 4.78 0.60 -6.89
C ALA A 74 4.52 -0.04 -5.52
N GLN A 75 3.35 0.19 -4.92
CA GLN A 75 2.94 -0.44 -3.65
C GLN A 75 2.79 -1.95 -3.80
N LEU A 76 2.12 -2.40 -4.86
CA LEU A 76 1.98 -3.81 -5.20
C LEU A 76 3.33 -4.45 -5.53
N LEU A 77 4.12 -3.81 -6.40
CA LEU A 77 5.41 -4.37 -6.82
C LEU A 77 6.38 -4.53 -5.65
N THR A 78 6.42 -3.54 -4.74
CA THR A 78 7.25 -3.61 -3.53
C THR A 78 6.78 -4.71 -2.60
N ALA A 79 5.46 -4.84 -2.36
CA ALA A 79 4.94 -5.91 -1.52
C ALA A 79 5.27 -7.29 -2.10
N ARG A 80 5.10 -7.47 -3.40
CA ARG A 80 5.44 -8.73 -4.07
C ARG A 80 6.93 -9.05 -4.01
N ASP A 81 7.80 -8.05 -4.15
CA ASP A 81 9.25 -8.23 -4.01
C ASP A 81 9.62 -8.63 -2.58
N ARG A 82 9.10 -7.88 -1.58
CA ARG A 82 9.38 -8.10 -0.16
C ARG A 82 8.85 -9.43 0.38
N LEU A 83 7.78 -9.95 -0.20
CA LEU A 83 7.22 -11.25 0.17
C LEU A 83 7.80 -12.41 -0.65
N GLY A 84 8.58 -12.14 -1.70
CA GLY A 84 9.01 -13.15 -2.66
C GLY A 84 7.85 -13.75 -3.48
N ASP A 85 6.84 -12.95 -3.81
CA ASP A 85 5.63 -13.36 -4.57
C ASP A 85 5.82 -13.31 -6.10
N PHE A 86 7.03 -13.01 -6.57
CA PHE A 86 7.38 -13.17 -7.98
C PHE A 86 7.71 -14.64 -8.28
N PRO A 87 7.45 -15.10 -9.52
CA PRO A 87 7.94 -16.40 -9.96
C PRO A 87 9.44 -16.53 -9.68
N ASP A 88 9.88 -17.74 -9.35
CA ASP A 88 11.29 -18.08 -9.12
C ASP A 88 11.95 -17.28 -7.98
N ARG A 89 11.18 -16.78 -7.01
CA ARG A 89 11.70 -16.18 -5.78
C ARG A 89 11.25 -16.94 -4.54
N ASP A 90 12.20 -17.14 -3.64
CA ASP A 90 11.93 -17.77 -2.37
C ASP A 90 11.23 -16.81 -1.40
N THR A 91 10.38 -17.37 -0.55
CA THR A 91 9.82 -16.66 0.60
C THR A 91 10.96 -16.33 1.57
N PRO A 92 11.08 -15.08 2.05
CA PRO A 92 12.05 -14.77 3.09
C PRO A 92 11.83 -15.59 4.36
N ASP A 93 12.92 -16.03 4.99
CA ASP A 93 12.86 -16.81 6.23
C ASP A 93 12.06 -16.07 7.31
N GLY A 94 11.18 -16.82 8.00
CA GLY A 94 10.33 -16.29 9.06
C GLY A 94 9.17 -15.40 8.59
N ALA A 95 8.94 -15.26 7.27
CA ALA A 95 7.78 -14.52 6.79
C ALA A 95 6.47 -15.28 7.05
N VAL A 96 5.54 -14.63 7.75
CA VAL A 96 4.16 -15.11 7.89
C VAL A 96 3.41 -14.77 6.59
N VAL A 97 3.25 -15.76 5.73
CA VAL A 97 2.54 -15.66 4.45
C VAL A 97 1.74 -16.95 4.18
N PRO A 98 0.72 -16.92 3.30
CA PRO A 98 0.05 -18.14 2.86
C PRO A 98 1.05 -19.20 2.35
N ALA A 99 0.85 -20.45 2.78
CA ALA A 99 1.74 -21.56 2.44
C ALA A 99 1.62 -22.00 0.97
N GLU A 100 0.45 -21.80 0.37
CA GLU A 100 0.15 -22.19 -1.01
C GLU A 100 -0.40 -21.02 -1.81
N GLY A 101 -0.17 -21.03 -3.12
CA GLY A 101 -0.68 -20.02 -4.04
C GLY A 101 0.05 -18.68 -3.96
N ARG A 102 -0.69 -17.61 -4.27
CA ARG A 102 -0.18 -16.24 -4.29
C ARG A 102 -0.12 -15.70 -2.87
N LYS A 103 1.01 -15.10 -2.49
CA LYS A 103 1.18 -14.44 -1.19
C LYS A 103 0.36 -13.16 -1.14
N VAL A 104 0.29 -12.41 -2.25
CA VAL A 104 -0.67 -11.33 -2.42
C VAL A 104 -1.84 -11.85 -3.27
N SER A 105 -2.90 -12.29 -2.60
CA SER A 105 -4.08 -12.88 -3.24
C SER A 105 -5.29 -11.94 -3.26
N ASN A 106 -5.30 -10.88 -2.45
CA ASN A 106 -6.37 -9.90 -2.37
C ASN A 106 -5.81 -8.47 -2.33
N ILE A 107 -6.45 -7.53 -3.02
CA ILE A 107 -6.07 -6.11 -3.02
C ILE A 107 -7.29 -5.29 -2.62
N VAL A 108 -7.11 -4.40 -1.66
CA VAL A 108 -8.15 -3.47 -1.20
C VAL A 108 -7.67 -2.03 -1.29
N MET A 109 -8.53 -1.14 -1.78
CA MET A 109 -8.27 0.30 -1.84
C MET A 109 -8.74 0.97 -0.56
N MET A 110 -8.11 0.61 0.56
CA MET A 110 -8.46 1.07 1.92
C MET A 110 -7.28 1.76 2.62
N GLY A 111 -6.27 2.17 1.86
CA GLY A 111 -5.15 2.94 2.38
C GLY A 111 -5.50 4.42 2.56
N MET A 112 -4.55 5.29 2.29
CA MET A 112 -4.75 6.73 2.31
C MET A 112 -5.50 7.21 1.05
N GLY A 113 -6.53 8.03 1.22
CA GLY A 113 -7.26 8.70 0.13
C GLY A 113 -8.62 8.09 -0.19
N GLU A 114 -9.40 8.82 -0.99
CA GLU A 114 -10.67 8.39 -1.59
C GLU A 114 -10.42 7.91 -3.04
N PRO A 115 -10.46 6.60 -3.32
CA PRO A 115 -10.12 6.05 -4.63
C PRO A 115 -10.96 6.62 -5.77
N LEU A 116 -12.24 6.92 -5.53
CA LEU A 116 -13.13 7.47 -6.56
C LEU A 116 -12.76 8.92 -6.93
N TYR A 117 -12.09 9.65 -6.05
CA TYR A 117 -11.57 11.00 -6.34
C TYR A 117 -10.19 10.96 -7.03
N ASN A 118 -9.64 9.76 -7.24
CA ASN A 118 -8.47 9.50 -8.06
C ASN A 118 -8.71 8.40 -9.12
N PHE A 119 -9.96 8.30 -9.60
CA PHE A 119 -10.40 7.19 -10.45
C PHE A 119 -9.54 6.99 -11.71
N GLU A 120 -9.09 8.07 -12.34
CA GLU A 120 -8.28 8.01 -13.57
C GLU A 120 -6.91 7.34 -13.38
N ALA A 121 -6.30 7.46 -12.20
CA ALA A 121 -5.06 6.76 -11.89
C ALA A 121 -5.34 5.34 -11.38
N VAL A 122 -6.42 5.14 -10.61
CA VAL A 122 -6.80 3.86 -10.02
C VAL A 122 -7.25 2.84 -11.06
N LYS A 123 -7.91 3.28 -12.15
CA LYS A 123 -8.45 2.38 -13.18
C LYS A 123 -7.42 1.83 -14.18
N LYS A 124 -6.17 2.31 -14.14
CA LYS A 124 -5.09 1.94 -15.07
C LYS A 124 -4.35 0.71 -14.60
#